data_AF-A0A661BNE6-F1
#
_entry.id   AF-A0A661BNE6-F1
#
_cell.length_a   1.000
_cell.length_b   1.000
_cell.length_c   1.000
_cell.angle_alpha   90.00
_cell.angle_beta   90.00
_cell.angle_gamma   90.00
#
_symmetry.space_group_name_H-M   'P 1'
#
loop_
_entity.id
_entity.type
_entity.pdbx_description
1 polymer ?
#
loop_
_entity_poly.entity_id
_entity_poly.type
_entity_poly.pdbx_seq_one_letter_code
_entity_poly.pdbx_strand_id
1 'polypeptide(L)'
;MPQNAVPNGVRLEEVSMRRVISIFAGIVLLLGSGGAMAGPQEDLKIFQDYFKKRFPKVAYEDFANGLYAINDDFRQQWEEMEEFPPYELTLDEGEELFHKPFANGKGYADCFPKYKEGVKQDYP
;
A
#
# COMPACT_ATOMS: atom_id res chain seq x y z
N MET A 1 69.56 -10.52 -26.88
CA MET A 1 68.50 -11.07 -26.00
C MET A 1 67.60 -9.93 -25.58
N PRO A 2 66.28 -10.13 -25.56
CA PRO A 2 65.36 -9.30 -26.34
C PRO A 2 64.73 -8.15 -25.53
N GLN A 3 64.39 -7.08 -26.24
CA GLN A 3 63.50 -6.03 -25.75
C GLN A 3 62.07 -6.58 -25.71
N ASN A 4 61.45 -6.55 -24.54
CA ASN A 4 60.05 -6.92 -24.33
C ASN A 4 59.15 -5.86 -24.98
N ALA A 5 58.61 -6.17 -26.16
CA ALA A 5 57.50 -5.41 -26.73
C ALA A 5 56.21 -5.86 -26.01
N VAL A 6 55.70 -5.00 -25.13
CA VAL A 6 54.31 -5.10 -24.65
C VAL A 6 53.42 -4.68 -25.83
N PRO A 7 52.54 -5.54 -26.37
CA PRO A 7 51.59 -5.09 -27.36
C PRO A 7 50.59 -4.16 -26.67
N ASN A 8 50.78 -2.87 -26.91
CA ASN A 8 49.88 -1.81 -26.51
C ASN A 8 48.46 -2.11 -26.99
N GLY A 9 47.55 -2.03 -26.03
CA GLY A 9 46.18 -1.52 -26.16
C GLY A 9 45.43 -1.89 -27.44
N VAL A 10 44.36 -2.68 -27.28
CA VAL A 10 43.25 -2.69 -28.22
C VAL A 10 42.85 -1.24 -28.50
N ARG A 11 43.13 -0.78 -29.73
CA ARG A 11 42.88 0.58 -30.17
C ARG A 11 41.37 0.78 -30.22
N LEU A 12 40.86 1.68 -29.37
CA LEU A 12 39.43 2.02 -29.30
C LEU A 12 38.85 2.59 -30.62
N GLU A 13 39.68 2.81 -31.65
CA GLU A 13 39.26 3.41 -32.92
C GLU A 13 38.62 2.46 -33.94
N GLU A 14 38.63 1.13 -33.75
CA GLU A 14 37.97 0.20 -34.71
C GLU A 14 36.50 -0.08 -34.39
N VAL A 15 36.00 0.38 -33.24
CA VAL A 15 34.62 0.12 -32.84
C VAL A 15 33.72 1.22 -33.40
N SER A 16 33.17 0.96 -34.59
CA SER A 16 32.20 1.84 -35.27
C SER A 16 31.13 2.34 -34.29
N MET A 17 30.90 3.65 -34.25
CA MET A 17 29.91 4.29 -33.36
C MET A 17 28.51 3.69 -33.49
N ARG A 18 28.15 3.19 -34.68
CA ARG A 18 26.91 2.43 -34.90
C ARG A 18 26.89 1.12 -34.12
N ARG A 19 28.02 0.38 -34.05
CA ARG A 19 28.15 -0.83 -33.24
C ARG A 19 28.09 -0.53 -31.75
N VAL A 20 28.69 0.57 -31.29
CA VAL A 20 28.59 1.02 -29.89
C VAL A 20 27.14 1.35 -29.53
N ILE A 21 26.44 2.11 -30.37
CA ILE A 21 25.03 2.48 -30.17
C ILE A 21 24.14 1.23 -30.21
N SER A 22 24.36 0.30 -31.14
CA SER A 22 23.60 -0.95 -31.22
C SER A 22 23.81 -1.87 -30.00
N ILE A 23 25.04 -1.95 -29.49
CA ILE A 23 25.34 -2.72 -28.27
C ILE A 23 24.69 -2.07 -27.05
N PHE A 24 24.80 -0.74 -26.90
CA PHE A 24 24.14 -0.02 -25.81
C PHE A 24 22.62 -0.13 -25.86
N ALA A 25 22.00 0.00 -27.05
CA ALA A 25 20.57 -0.16 -27.22
C ALA A 25 20.10 -1.58 -26.88
N GLY A 26 20.87 -2.61 -27.27
CA GLY A 26 20.59 -4.00 -26.91
C GLY A 26 20.67 -4.26 -25.41
N ILE A 27 21.65 -3.68 -24.71
CA ILE A 27 21.77 -3.79 -23.25
C ILE A 27 20.60 -3.11 -22.53
N VAL A 28 20.17 -1.94 -22.99
CA VAL A 28 19.02 -1.22 -22.41
C VAL A 28 17.71 -1.97 -22.63
N LEU A 29 17.51 -2.60 -23.80
CA LEU A 29 16.33 -3.42 -24.10
C LEU A 29 16.26 -4.72 -23.27
N LEU A 30 17.41 -5.31 -22.91
CA LEU A 30 17.47 -6.51 -22.08
C LEU A 30 17.23 -6.24 -20.58
N LEU A 31 17.42 -5.00 -20.11
CA LEU A 31 17.20 -4.60 -18.71
C LEU A 31 15.76 -4.14 -18.43
N GLY A 32 14.94 -3.94 -19.46
CA GLY A 32 13.61 -3.31 -19.34
C GLY A 32 12.43 -4.23 -19.00
N SER A 33 12.63 -5.54 -18.81
CA SER A 33 11.55 -6.52 -18.64
C SER A 33 11.33 -7.00 -17.20
N GLY A 34 11.88 -6.30 -16.20
CA GLY A 34 11.53 -6.52 -14.80
C GLY A 34 10.11 -6.02 -14.51
N GLY A 35 9.12 -6.91 -14.50
CA GLY A 35 7.80 -6.58 -13.95
C GLY A 35 7.96 -6.11 -12.51
N ALA A 36 7.29 -5.00 -12.15
CA ALA A 36 7.28 -4.51 -10.78
C ALA A 36 6.68 -5.59 -9.87
N MET A 37 7.53 -6.29 -9.12
CA MET A 37 7.10 -7.14 -8.01
C MET A 37 7.02 -6.27 -6.76
N ALA A 38 6.09 -5.32 -6.73
CA ALA A 38 5.75 -4.66 -5.48
C ALA A 38 4.92 -5.64 -4.65
N GLY A 39 5.41 -5.96 -3.45
CA GLY A 39 4.67 -6.78 -2.50
C GLY A 39 3.60 -5.94 -1.78
N PRO A 40 2.54 -6.56 -1.23
CA PRO A 40 1.50 -5.82 -0.50
C PRO A 40 2.03 -4.89 0.61
N GLN A 41 3.10 -5.31 1.30
CA GLN A 41 3.74 -4.49 2.34
C GLN A 41 4.50 -3.29 1.77
N GLU A 42 5.11 -3.43 0.59
CA GLU A 42 5.82 -2.34 -0.08
C GLU A 42 4.83 -1.31 -0.63
N ASP A 43 3.75 -1.77 -1.27
CA ASP A 43 2.66 -0.90 -1.73
C ASP A 43 2.01 -0.15 -0.57
N LEU A 44 1.73 -0.84 0.55
CA LEU A 44 1.19 -0.21 1.75
C LEU A 44 2.13 0.89 2.27
N LYS A 45 3.44 0.63 2.30
CA LYS A 45 4.43 1.61 2.77
C LYS A 45 4.47 2.84 1.85
N ILE A 46 4.52 2.63 0.54
CA ILE A 46 4.52 3.73 -0.45
C ILE A 46 3.25 4.57 -0.31
N PHE A 47 2.10 3.92 -0.16
CA PHE A 47 0.81 4.59 0.04
C PHE A 47 0.82 5.44 1.31
N GLN A 48 1.19 4.87 2.46
CA GLN A 48 1.25 5.59 3.73
C GLN A 48 2.23 6.77 3.68
N ASP A 49 3.43 6.56 3.12
CA ASP A 49 4.45 7.60 3.01
C ASP A 49 3.99 8.77 2.14
N TYR A 50 3.25 8.49 1.06
CA TYR A 50 2.65 9.53 0.21
C TYR A 50 1.72 10.46 1.01
N PHE A 51 0.79 9.89 1.79
CA PHE A 51 -0.18 10.69 2.55
C PHE A 51 0.45 11.41 3.74
N LYS A 52 1.36 10.75 4.47
CA LYS A 52 2.15 11.40 5.54
C LYS A 52 2.91 12.62 5.02
N LYS A 53 3.52 12.51 3.84
CA LYS A 53 4.22 13.63 3.20
C LYS A 53 3.26 14.71 2.70
N ARG A 54 2.11 14.33 2.16
CA ARG A 54 1.11 15.25 1.60
C ARG A 54 0.37 16.05 2.67
N PHE A 55 0.20 15.47 3.86
CA PHE A 55 -0.50 16.04 5.01
C PHE A 55 0.36 15.95 6.28
N PRO A 56 1.48 16.68 6.34
CA PRO A 56 2.46 16.54 7.43
C PRO A 56 1.98 17.06 8.79
N LYS A 57 0.82 17.73 8.83
CA LYS A 57 0.19 18.24 10.06
C LYS A 57 -0.83 17.26 10.65
N VAL A 58 -1.21 16.22 9.93
CA VAL A 58 -2.19 15.22 10.38
C VAL A 58 -1.42 14.14 11.14
N ALA A 59 -1.83 13.85 12.37
CA ALA A 59 -1.22 12.76 13.14
C ALA A 59 -1.53 11.42 12.46
N TYR A 60 -0.62 10.44 12.60
CA TYR A 60 -0.78 9.17 11.88
C TYR A 60 -2.09 8.46 12.22
N GLU A 61 -2.49 8.47 13.50
CA GLU A 61 -3.73 7.82 13.95
C GLU A 61 -4.99 8.52 13.42
N ASP A 62 -4.93 9.82 13.15
CA ASP A 62 -6.08 10.58 12.66
C ASP A 62 -6.46 10.21 11.23
N PHE A 63 -5.55 9.61 10.44
CA PHE A 63 -5.89 9.13 9.10
C PHE A 63 -7.02 8.07 9.11
N ALA A 64 -7.29 7.42 10.26
CA ALA A 64 -8.45 6.55 10.42
C ALA A 64 -9.80 7.29 10.21
N ASN A 65 -9.83 8.60 10.47
CA ASN A 65 -11.00 9.47 10.26
C ASN A 65 -11.11 9.96 8.81
N GLY A 66 -10.21 9.54 7.91
CA GLY A 66 -10.24 9.88 6.49
C GLY A 66 -10.22 11.38 6.23
N LEU A 67 -11.21 11.87 5.48
CA LEU A 67 -11.30 13.28 5.11
C LEU A 67 -11.52 14.22 6.31
N TYR A 68 -12.14 13.72 7.38
CA TYR A 68 -12.38 14.48 8.61
C TYR A 68 -11.10 14.82 9.38
N ALA A 69 -9.98 14.16 9.07
CA ALA A 69 -8.66 14.50 9.62
C ALA A 69 -7.97 15.65 8.87
N ILE A 70 -8.51 16.06 7.72
CA ILE A 70 -7.87 17.01 6.80
C ILE A 70 -8.67 18.31 6.70
N ASN A 71 -9.99 18.24 6.86
CA ASN A 71 -10.90 19.38 6.73
C ASN A 71 -11.69 19.60 8.04
N ASP A 72 -11.40 20.71 8.72
CA ASP A 72 -11.99 21.07 10.01
C ASP A 72 -13.51 21.27 9.94
N ASP A 73 -14.03 21.87 8.86
CA ASP A 73 -15.48 22.08 8.69
C ASP A 73 -16.21 20.74 8.58
N PHE A 74 -15.59 19.74 7.94
CA PHE A 74 -16.16 18.39 7.85
C PHE A 74 -16.00 17.63 9.17
N ARG A 75 -14.91 17.85 9.91
CA ARG A 75 -14.72 17.29 11.26
C ARG A 75 -15.82 17.76 12.20
N GLN A 76 -16.11 19.06 12.20
CA GLN A 76 -17.16 19.64 13.04
C GLN A 76 -18.54 19.08 12.69
N GLN A 77 -18.89 19.04 11.39
CA GLN A 77 -20.16 18.46 10.95
C GLN A 77 -20.29 16.99 11.33
N TRP A 78 -19.21 16.21 11.19
CA TRP A 78 -19.22 14.82 11.64
C TRP A 78 -19.40 14.71 13.15
N GLU A 79 -18.71 15.52 13.96
CA GLU A 79 -18.91 15.54 15.43
C GLU A 79 -20.35 15.88 15.82
N GLU A 80 -20.99 16.82 15.14
CA GLU A 80 -22.40 17.15 15.34
C GLU A 80 -23.32 15.98 14.97
N MET A 81 -23.00 15.23 13.89
CA MET A 81 -23.75 14.02 13.52
C MET A 81 -23.54 12.87 14.52
N GLU A 82 -22.37 12.76 15.12
CA GLU A 82 -22.04 11.73 16.12
C GLU A 82 -22.70 11.99 17.48
N GLU A 83 -23.25 13.19 17.72
CA GLU A 83 -24.11 13.44 18.89
C GLU A 83 -25.42 12.65 18.80
N PHE A 84 -25.93 12.44 17.57
CA PHE A 84 -27.12 11.64 17.29
C PHE A 84 -26.91 10.76 16.06
N PRO A 85 -26.10 9.69 16.17
CA PRO A 85 -25.69 8.92 15.01
C PRO A 85 -26.90 8.25 14.33
N PRO A 86 -27.15 8.51 13.03
CA PRO A 86 -28.32 7.96 12.35
C PRO A 86 -28.28 6.43 12.21
N TYR A 87 -27.12 5.82 12.47
CA TYR A 87 -26.87 4.39 12.38
C TYR A 87 -27.07 3.65 13.71
N GLU A 88 -27.29 4.34 14.84
CA GLU A 88 -27.41 3.70 16.17
C GLU A 88 -28.49 2.62 16.19
N LEU A 89 -29.69 2.94 15.68
CA LEU A 89 -30.79 1.96 15.60
C LEU A 89 -30.42 0.71 14.79
N THR A 90 -29.71 0.89 13.68
CA THR A 90 -29.28 -0.24 12.84
C THR A 90 -28.13 -1.03 13.47
N LEU A 91 -27.32 -0.40 14.33
CA LEU A 91 -26.30 -1.11 15.10
C LEU A 91 -26.94 -2.01 16.14
N ASP A 92 -27.96 -1.52 16.85
CA ASP A 92 -28.73 -2.30 17.83
C ASP A 92 -29.42 -3.51 17.16
N GLU A 93 -30.07 -3.28 16.01
CA GLU A 93 -30.65 -4.36 15.20
C GLU A 93 -29.58 -5.37 14.74
N GLY A 94 -28.41 -4.87 14.35
CA GLY A 94 -27.26 -5.69 13.97
C GLY A 94 -26.74 -6.56 15.11
N GLU A 95 -26.67 -6.01 16.33
CA GLU A 95 -26.27 -6.74 17.53
C GLU A 95 -27.27 -7.87 17.85
N GLU A 96 -28.58 -7.59 17.82
CA GLU A 96 -29.60 -8.62 18.03
C GLU A 96 -29.44 -9.77 17.02
N LEU A 97 -29.28 -9.44 15.73
CA LEU A 97 -29.08 -10.43 14.68
C LEU A 97 -27.78 -11.21 14.86
N PHE A 98 -26.71 -10.57 15.31
CA PHE A 98 -25.41 -11.21 15.52
C PHE A 98 -25.45 -12.27 16.63
N HIS A 99 -26.21 -12.02 17.70
CA HIS A 99 -26.36 -12.95 18.82
C HIS A 99 -27.50 -13.95 18.66
N LYS A 100 -28.38 -13.76 17.68
CA LYS A 100 -29.50 -14.67 17.41
C LYS A 100 -29.01 -16.06 16.96
N PRO A 101 -29.42 -17.14 17.65
CA PRO A 101 -29.13 -18.49 17.19
C PRO A 101 -29.88 -18.84 15.89
N PHE A 102 -29.19 -19.49 14.97
CA PHE A 102 -29.77 -20.20 13.84
C PHE A 102 -30.52 -21.46 14.30
N ALA A 103 -31.23 -22.10 13.38
CA ALA A 103 -32.02 -23.31 13.66
C ALA A 103 -31.18 -24.50 14.18
N ASN A 104 -29.87 -24.50 13.95
CA ASN A 104 -28.95 -25.53 14.45
C ASN A 104 -28.36 -25.20 15.85
N GLY A 105 -28.83 -24.13 16.49
CA GLY A 105 -28.38 -23.68 17.81
C GLY A 105 -27.06 -22.91 17.83
N LYS A 106 -26.41 -22.71 16.67
CA LYS A 106 -25.22 -21.84 16.54
C LYS A 106 -25.62 -20.45 16.04
N GLY A 107 -24.78 -19.43 16.23
CA GLY A 107 -24.97 -18.08 15.70
C GLY A 107 -23.70 -17.48 15.10
N TYR A 108 -23.75 -16.22 14.67
CA TYR A 108 -22.56 -15.53 14.14
C TYR A 108 -21.44 -15.44 15.18
N ALA A 109 -21.78 -15.21 16.45
CA ALA A 109 -20.81 -15.15 17.54
C ALA A 109 -19.93 -16.42 17.68
N ASP A 110 -20.45 -17.60 17.31
CA ASP A 110 -19.68 -18.86 17.35
C ASP A 110 -18.60 -18.92 16.26
N CYS A 111 -18.77 -18.18 15.16
CA CYS A 111 -17.80 -18.09 14.07
C CYS A 111 -16.67 -17.10 14.38
N PHE A 112 -16.90 -16.14 15.27
CA PHE A 112 -15.98 -15.05 15.59
C PHE A 112 -15.65 -15.05 17.09
N PRO A 113 -14.90 -16.02 17.63
CA PRO A 113 -14.70 -16.16 19.08
C PRO A 113 -14.05 -14.94 19.76
N LYS A 114 -13.43 -14.04 18.99
CA LYS A 114 -12.84 -12.78 19.46
C LYS A 114 -13.63 -11.54 19.07
N TYR A 115 -14.90 -11.66 18.66
CA TYR A 115 -15.68 -10.52 18.16
C TYR A 115 -15.73 -9.30 19.10
N LYS A 116 -15.56 -9.52 20.41
CA LYS A 116 -15.48 -8.44 21.43
C LYS A 116 -14.23 -7.57 21.30
N GLU A 117 -13.16 -8.09 20.72
CA GLU A 117 -11.94 -7.34 20.36
C GLU A 117 -12.10 -6.65 18.98
N GLY A 118 -13.20 -6.95 18.27
CA GLY A 118 -13.47 -6.57 16.89
C GLY A 118 -13.54 -7.79 15.98
N VAL A 119 -14.04 -7.59 14.76
CA VAL A 119 -14.00 -8.61 13.67
C VAL A 119 -13.21 -8.09 12.47
N LYS A 120 -13.27 -6.77 12.21
CA LYS A 120 -12.68 -6.13 11.03
C LYS A 120 -11.17 -6.32 10.92
N GLN A 121 -10.45 -6.40 12.03
CA GLN A 121 -8.99 -6.55 12.06
C GLN A 121 -8.49 -7.85 11.43
N ASP A 122 -9.37 -8.85 11.23
CA ASP A 122 -9.04 -10.13 10.61
C ASP A 122 -9.23 -10.11 9.08
N TYR A 123 -9.65 -8.98 8.51
CA TYR A 123 -9.90 -8.81 7.07
C TYR A 123 -8.91 -7.80 6.45
N PRO A 124 -8.39 -8.08 5.23
CA PRO A 124 -7.50 -7.17 4.50
C PRO A 124 -8.19 -5.89 4.02
#